data_AF-A0A0G0T3B8-F1
#
_entry.id   AF-A0A0G0T3B8-F1
#
_cell.length_a   1.000
_cell.length_b   1.000
_cell.length_c   1.000
_cell.angle_alpha   90.00
_cell.angle_beta   90.00
_cell.angle_gamma   90.00
#
_symmetry.space_group_name_H-M   'P 1'
#
loop_
_entity.id
_entity.type
_entity.pdbx_description
1 polymer ?
#
loop_
_entity_poly.entity_id
_entity_poly.type
_entity_poly.pdbx_seq_one_letter_code
_entity_poly.pdbx_strand_id
1 'polypeptide(L)'
;FFTALAYGLIALWSLSYFKKREGTALDYARFAIMGTLAFDALTGLTVGPLFFHQSFMGSLLGQIPFTAFHLLGNVTFALVLSPAIYNFMIKKKRKESVSIINIPNPKTI
;
A
#
# COMPACT_ATOMS: atom_id res chain seq x y z
N PHE A 1 3.57 19.76 -0.02
CA PHE A 1 4.46 19.19 -1.06
C PHE A 1 5.12 17.88 -0.61
N PHE A 2 5.88 17.85 0.50
CA PHE A 2 6.60 16.64 0.98
C PHE A 2 5.72 15.41 1.21
N THR A 3 4.58 15.58 1.87
CA THR A 3 3.61 14.50 2.11
C THR A 3 3.10 13.89 0.80
N ALA A 4 2.75 14.74 -0.18
CA ALA A 4 2.30 14.29 -1.49
C ALA A 4 3.41 13.56 -2.26
N LEU A 5 4.65 14.05 -2.18
CA LEU A 5 5.81 13.38 -2.76
C LEU A 5 6.04 12.00 -2.11
N ALA A 6 5.98 11.91 -0.78
CA ALA A 6 6.13 10.65 -0.06
C ALA A 6 5.04 9.64 -0.46
N TYR A 7 3.79 10.07 -0.59
CA TYR A 7 2.72 9.22 -1.11
C TYR A 7 2.99 8.77 -2.55
N GLY A 8 3.44 9.67 -3.43
CA GLY A 8 3.79 9.34 -4.80
C GLY A 8 4.92 8.30 -4.89
N LEU A 9 5.97 8.46 -4.09
CA LEU A 9 7.09 7.52 -4.04
C LEU A 9 6.65 6.14 -3.53
N ILE A 10 5.80 6.08 -2.50
CA ILE A 10 5.23 4.81 -2.01
C ILE A 10 4.36 4.15 -3.08
N ALA A 11 3.56 4.93 -3.79
CA ALA A 11 2.74 4.42 -4.89
C ALA A 11 3.63 3.82 -6.00
N LEU A 12 4.69 4.51 -6.42
CA LEU A 12 5.64 4.00 -7.40
C LEU A 12 6.37 2.74 -6.89
N TRP A 13 6.76 2.73 -5.61
CA TRP A 13 7.39 1.57 -4.99
C TRP A 13 6.45 0.35 -4.99
N SER A 14 5.15 0.57 -4.76
CA SER A 14 4.16 -0.51 -4.78
C SER A 14 4.10 -1.23 -6.12
N LEU A 15 4.25 -0.49 -7.24
CA LEU A 15 4.27 -1.08 -8.58
C LEU A 15 5.40 -2.09 -8.74
N SER A 16 6.59 -1.74 -8.26
CA SER A 16 7.75 -2.65 -8.27
C SER A 16 7.55 -3.83 -7.31
N TYR A 17 7.08 -3.55 -6.08
CA TYR A 17 6.92 -4.55 -5.03
C TYR A 17 5.93 -5.65 -5.41
N PHE A 18 4.77 -5.29 -5.97
CA PHE A 18 3.71 -6.23 -6.32
C PHE A 18 3.87 -6.86 -7.71
N LYS A 19 4.78 -6.35 -8.57
CA LYS A 19 4.98 -6.87 -9.94
C LYS A 19 5.22 -8.38 -10.01
N LYS A 20 5.89 -8.95 -9.00
CA LYS A 20 6.26 -10.37 -8.93
C LYS A 20 5.62 -11.11 -7.75
N ARG A 21 4.54 -10.55 -7.17
CA ARG A 21 3.85 -11.12 -6.01
C ARG A 21 2.41 -11.44 -6.36
N GLU A 22 1.85 -12.43 -5.67
CA GLU A 22 0.48 -12.88 -5.90
C GLU A 22 -0.57 -11.91 -5.33
N GLY A 23 -0.15 -10.94 -4.50
CA GLY A 23 -1.07 -10.00 -3.85
C GLY A 23 -1.83 -10.65 -2.71
N THR A 24 -1.15 -11.44 -1.89
CA THR A 24 -1.77 -12.03 -0.69
C THR A 24 -2.00 -10.97 0.40
N ALA A 25 -2.89 -11.25 1.35
CA ALA A 25 -3.08 -10.40 2.53
C ALA A 25 -1.76 -10.08 3.26
N LEU A 26 -0.86 -11.06 3.31
CA LEU A 26 0.44 -10.91 3.94
C LEU A 26 1.40 -10.04 3.10
N ASP A 27 1.34 -10.11 1.77
CA ASP A 27 2.09 -9.18 0.91
C ASP A 27 1.63 -7.73 1.12
N TYR A 28 0.31 -7.51 1.21
CA TYR A 28 -0.23 -6.19 1.53
C TYR A 28 0.21 -5.72 2.90
N ALA A 29 0.12 -6.56 3.94
CA ALA A 29 0.52 -6.19 5.29
C ALA A 29 2.01 -5.85 5.37
N ARG A 30 2.88 -6.66 4.76
CA ARG A 30 4.33 -6.38 4.69
C ARG A 30 4.60 -5.04 4.01
N PHE A 31 3.95 -4.78 2.89
CA PHE A 31 4.10 -3.51 2.18
C PHE A 31 3.59 -2.34 3.03
N ALA A 32 2.45 -2.49 3.70
CA ALA A 32 1.89 -1.46 4.58
C ALA A 32 2.83 -1.13 5.75
N ILE A 33 3.46 -2.13 6.38
CA ILE A 33 4.47 -1.90 7.43
C ILE A 33 5.63 -1.08 6.87
N MET A 34 6.25 -1.55 5.79
CA MET A 34 7.43 -0.91 5.22
C MET A 34 7.12 0.50 4.69
N GLY A 35 5.99 0.67 4.01
CA GLY A 35 5.52 1.94 3.49
C GLY A 35 5.21 2.94 4.60
N THR A 36 4.54 2.50 5.67
CA THR A 36 4.25 3.36 6.83
C THR A 36 5.53 3.83 7.48
N LEU A 37 6.47 2.93 7.77
CA LEU A 37 7.77 3.30 8.37
C LEU A 37 8.54 4.27 7.47
N ALA A 38 8.60 4.03 6.17
CA ALA A 38 9.29 4.92 5.24
C ALA A 38 8.63 6.31 5.15
N PHE A 39 7.29 6.35 5.09
CA PHE A 39 6.53 7.59 5.06
C PHE A 39 6.74 8.41 6.33
N ASP A 40 6.56 7.77 7.48
CA ASP A 40 6.61 8.41 8.78
C ASP A 40 8.02 8.87 9.13
N ALA A 41 9.05 8.09 8.80
CA ALA A 41 10.42 8.51 8.97
C ALA A 41 10.75 9.72 8.07
N LEU A 42 10.35 9.68 6.80
CA LEU A 42 10.62 10.76 5.86
C LEU A 42 9.86 12.03 6.25
N THR A 43 8.58 11.94 6.57
CA THR A 43 7.75 13.12 6.83
C THR A 43 7.90 13.61 8.26
N GLY A 44 7.82 12.71 9.23
CA GLY A 44 7.86 13.01 10.66
C GLY A 44 9.19 13.57 11.15
N LEU A 45 10.29 12.93 10.76
CA LEU A 45 11.63 13.30 11.22
C LEU A 45 12.27 14.44 10.43
N THR A 46 11.65 14.89 9.32
CA THR A 46 12.17 16.00 8.51
C THR A 46 11.30 17.24 8.54
N VAL A 47 9.97 17.11 8.41
CA VAL A 47 9.10 18.29 8.21
C VAL A 47 9.11 19.20 9.44
N GLY A 48 8.94 18.62 10.64
CA GLY A 48 9.02 19.36 11.90
C GLY A 48 10.36 20.07 12.10
N PRO A 49 11.48 19.33 12.10
CA PRO A 49 12.80 19.93 12.32
C PRO A 49 13.23 20.94 11.26
N LEU A 50 12.96 20.69 9.98
CA LEU A 50 13.44 21.55 8.89
C LEU A 50 12.59 22.82 8.71
N PHE A 51 11.28 22.76 8.97
CA PHE A 51 10.37 23.87 8.63
C PHE A 51 9.73 24.54 9.84
N PHE A 52 9.68 23.88 11.00
CA PHE A 52 9.00 24.39 12.19
C PHE A 52 9.94 24.54 13.38
N HIS A 53 11.25 24.37 13.18
CA HIS A 53 12.28 24.46 14.22
C HIS A 53 12.02 23.54 15.42
N GLN A 54 11.23 22.48 15.21
CA GLN A 54 10.99 21.47 16.24
C GLN A 54 12.31 20.74 16.52
N SER A 55 12.62 20.49 17.78
CA SER A 55 13.81 19.70 18.11
C SER A 55 13.70 18.30 17.48
N PHE A 56 14.80 17.77 16.96
CA PHE A 56 14.82 16.42 16.40
C PHE A 56 14.33 15.39 17.41
N MET A 57 14.74 15.51 18.68
CA MET A 57 14.30 14.62 19.75
C MET A 57 12.79 14.73 20.01
N GLY A 58 12.23 15.94 19.98
CA GLY A 58 10.79 16.13 20.13
C GLY A 58 10.00 15.52 18.98
N SER A 59 10.50 15.65 17.74
CA SER A 59 9.94 15.01 16.56
C SER A 59 10.00 13.48 16.68
N LEU A 60 11.16 12.91 17.05
CA LEU A 60 11.32 11.47 17.21
C LEU A 60 10.39 10.88 18.27
N LEU A 61 10.30 11.51 19.44
CA LEU A 61 9.45 11.03 20.53
C LEU A 61 7.96 11.12 20.18
N GLY A 62 7.53 12.19 19.50
CA GLY A 62 6.16 12.30 19.00
C GLY A 62 5.86 11.31 17.86
N GLN A 63 6.88 10.95 17.08
CA GLN A 63 6.74 10.03 15.96
C GLN A 63 6.44 8.60 16.40
N ILE A 64 6.98 8.14 17.53
CA ILE A 64 6.77 6.77 18.02
C ILE A 64 5.27 6.43 18.20
N PRO A 65 4.48 7.16 19.01
CA PRO A 65 3.06 6.85 19.17
C PRO A 65 2.27 7.07 17.88
N PHE A 66 2.62 8.10 17.09
CA PHE A 66 1.99 8.36 15.80
C PHE A 66 2.17 7.18 14.83
N THR A 67 3.40 6.68 14.70
CA THR A 67 3.72 5.54 13.84
C THR A 67 3.10 4.25 14.34
N ALA A 68 2.98 4.04 15.65
CA ALA A 68 2.26 2.90 16.19
C ALA A 68 0.77 2.92 15.75
N PHE A 69 0.10 4.08 15.86
CA PHE A 69 -1.29 4.23 15.40
C PHE A 69 -1.43 4.05 13.88
N HIS A 70 -0.52 4.63 13.10
CA HIS A 70 -0.51 4.44 11.65
C HIS A 70 -0.29 2.97 11.27
N LEU A 71 0.67 2.28 11.90
CA LEU A 71 0.93 0.87 11.64
C LEU A 71 -0.30 0.03 11.94
N LEU A 72 -0.96 0.25 13.09
CA LEU A 72 -2.18 -0.48 13.44
C LEU A 72 -3.25 -0.30 12.35
N GLY A 73 -3.58 0.95 12.00
CA GLY A 73 -4.60 1.23 10.98
C GLY A 73 -4.25 0.67 9.60
N ASN A 74 -3.05 0.96 9.12
CA ASN A 74 -2.61 0.56 7.77
C ASN A 74 -2.48 -0.96 7.65
N VAL A 75 -1.98 -1.65 8.68
CA VAL A 75 -1.90 -3.12 8.67
C VAL A 75 -3.28 -3.75 8.74
N THR A 76 -4.20 -3.21 9.56
CA THR A 76 -5.59 -3.69 9.58
C THR A 76 -6.25 -3.55 8.21
N PHE A 77 -6.13 -2.41 7.55
CA PHE A 77 -6.65 -2.24 6.19
C PHE A 77 -5.94 -3.11 5.16
N ALA A 78 -4.64 -3.33 5.30
CA ALA A 78 -3.88 -4.20 4.41
C ALA A 78 -4.30 -5.67 4.53
N LEU A 79 -4.62 -6.13 5.74
CA LEU A 79 -5.06 -7.51 5.98
C LEU A 79 -6.51 -7.75 5.55
N VAL A 80 -7.39 -6.75 5.72
CA VAL A 80 -8.83 -6.91 5.52
C VAL A 80 -9.29 -6.28 4.20
N LEU A 81 -9.06 -4.98 4.03
CA LEU A 81 -9.64 -4.21 2.95
C LEU A 81 -8.93 -4.45 1.61
N SER A 82 -7.60 -4.58 1.60
CA SER A 82 -6.85 -4.77 0.35
C SER A 82 -7.21 -6.08 -0.37
N PRO A 83 -7.28 -7.25 0.30
CA PRO A 83 -7.76 -8.48 -0.31
C PRO A 83 -9.23 -8.40 -0.74
N ALA A 84 -10.09 -7.75 0.05
CA ALA A 84 -11.49 -7.59 -0.30
C ALA A 84 -11.65 -6.79 -1.60
N ILE A 85 -10.93 -5.67 -1.72
CA ILE A 85 -10.90 -4.84 -2.93
C ILE A 85 -10.38 -5.64 -4.12
N TYR A 86 -9.26 -6.36 -3.97
CA TYR A 86 -8.67 -7.13 -5.06
C TYR A 86 -9.63 -8.21 -5.57
N ASN A 87 -10.27 -8.95 -4.66
CA ASN A 87 -11.25 -9.98 -5.01
C ASN A 87 -12.51 -9.39 -5.66
N PHE A 88 -13.02 -8.28 -5.14
CA PHE A 88 -14.22 -7.62 -5.65
C PHE A 88 -13.99 -7.00 -7.04
N MET A 89 -12.90 -6.26 -7.23
CA MET A 89 -12.66 -5.47 -8.44
C MET A 89 -11.89 -6.23 -9.53
N ILE A 90 -10.82 -6.95 -9.17
CA ILE A 90 -9.89 -7.53 -10.14
C ILE A 90 -10.29 -8.97 -10.48
N LYS A 91 -10.52 -9.80 -9.46
CA LYS A 91 -10.80 -11.24 -9.67
C LYS A 91 -12.15 -11.46 -10.37
N LYS A 92 -13.17 -10.67 -10.01
CA LYS A 92 -14.49 -10.72 -10.67
C LYS A 92 -14.40 -10.32 -12.15
N LYS A 93 -13.75 -9.20 -12.47
CA LYS A 93 -13.56 -8.74 -13.86
C LYS A 93 -12.80 -9.74 -14.74
N ARG A 94 -11.74 -10.37 -14.21
CA ARG A 94 -10.98 -11.40 -14.96
C ARG A 94 -11.87 -12.58 -15.35
N LYS A 95 -12.75 -13.02 -14.44
CA LYS A 95 -13.68 -14.13 -14.70
C LYS A 95 -14.72 -13.78 -15.76
N GLU A 96 -15.28 -12.56 -15.71
CA GLU A 96 -16.22 -12.07 -16.72
C GLU A 96 -15.57 -11.94 -18.11
N SER A 97 -14.35 -11.41 -18.19
CA SER A 97 -13.61 -11.29 -19.46
C SER A 97 -13.33 -12.65 -20.12
N VAL A 98 -12.94 -13.67 -19.36
CA VAL A 98 -12.70 -15.02 -19.90
C VAL A 98 -14.01 -15.66 -20.37
N SER A 99 -15.13 -15.42 -19.68
CA SER A 99 -16.44 -15.96 -20.07
C SER A 99 -16.93 -15.42 -21.42
N ILE A 100 -16.56 -14.19 -21.79
CA ILE A 100 -16.97 -13.56 -23.06
C ILE A 100 -16.14 -14.10 -24.23
N ILE A 101 -14.89 -14.52 -23.98
CA ILE A 101 -13.96 -15.03 -25.01
C ILE A 101 -14.11 -16.57 -25.17
N ASN A 102 -15.21 -17.17 -24.71
CA ASN A 102 -15.44 -18.59 -24.93
C ASN A 102 -15.82 -18.81 -26.41
N ILE A 103 -14.80 -18.90 -27.26
CA ILE A 103 -14.92 -19.17 -28.69
C ILE A 103 -15.58 -20.55 -28.80
N PRO A 104 -16.78 -20.67 -29.42
CA PRO A 104 -17.41 -21.97 -29.60
C PRO A 104 -16.46 -22.82 -30.44
N ASN A 105 -15.98 -23.92 -29.85
CA ASN A 105 -15.11 -24.87 -30.52
C ASN A 105 -15.96 -25.62 -31.57
N PRO A 106 -15.79 -25.35 -32.88
CA PRO A 106 -16.58 -26.05 -33.87
C PRO A 106 -16.10 -27.50 -33.85
N LYS A 107 -16.99 -28.43 -33.45
CA LYS A 107 -16.72 -29.85 -33.60
C LYS A 107 -16.59 -30.13 -35.10
N THR A 108 -15.38 -30.36 -35.56
CA THR A 108 -15.12 -30.93 -36.88
C THR A 108 -15.70 -32.34 -36.89
N ILE A 109 -16.68 -32.54 -37.76
CA ILE A 109 -17.30 -33.83 -38.11
C ILE A 109 -16.34 -34.58 -39.03
#